data_AF-A0A0N8KMN2-F1
#
_entry.id   AF-A0A0N8KMN2-F1
#
_cell.length_a   1.000
_cell.length_b   1.000
_cell.length_c   1.000
_cell.angle_alpha   90.00
_cell.angle_beta   90.00
_cell.angle_gamma   90.00
#
_symmetry.space_group_name_H-M   'P 1'
#
loop_
_entity.id
_entity.type
_entity.pdbx_description
1 polymer ?
#
loop_
_entity_poly.entity_id
_entity_poly.type
_entity_poly.pdbx_seq_one_letter_code
_entity_poly.pdbx_strand_id
1 'polypeptide(L)'
;MNFIKGHSPKTQAIAKGLLAAAVITGVGGVAQAQTLLQQQGTLAPMEDAYMFEGETGQVMTIELKSEEFDTMLMLRGPDGEVITSNDDYGGTLNSTIVIELPESGTYSAVASSFGGDGGSYQIEVRPASEYEQVFSRAYDLSLSEDFDDSIETYNAAIELNDTDPAAYLGRAEARIGKAYREASIVGSIGSDPLPSEAVESVVADFLKAADLLEQAGQSGPAQSLREQAQYFLGEPPATDPMPASPDVAPEDTAPDLIPIPVEPDGGIGDGATPLPEATD
;
A
#
# COMPACT_ATOMS: atom_id res chain seq x y z
N MET A 1 -54.84 -3.67 -6.02
CA MET A 1 -55.22 -2.32 -5.57
C MET A 1 -54.12 -1.75 -4.67
N ASN A 2 -53.81 -0.48 -4.89
CA ASN A 2 -53.07 0.48 -4.04
C ASN A 2 -53.81 0.77 -2.69
N PHE A 3 -53.32 1.49 -1.65
CA PHE A 3 -52.10 2.32 -1.41
C PHE A 3 -51.96 2.76 0.10
N ILE A 4 -50.73 3.14 0.56
CA ILE A 4 -50.36 4.29 1.47
C ILE A 4 -50.84 4.28 2.96
N LYS A 5 -50.11 4.68 4.04
CA LYS A 5 -48.79 5.31 4.40
C LYS A 5 -48.44 4.89 5.87
N GLY A 6 -47.29 5.16 6.54
CA GLY A 6 -45.99 5.73 6.18
C GLY A 6 -45.53 6.98 7.02
N HIS A 7 -44.51 6.86 7.89
CA HIS A 7 -43.68 7.94 8.49
C HIS A 7 -42.27 7.43 8.95
N SER A 8 -41.26 8.30 8.96
CA SER A 8 -39.86 8.08 9.39
C SER A 8 -39.27 9.39 9.93
N PRO A 9 -38.39 9.35 10.96
CA PRO A 9 -36.93 9.56 10.78
C PRO A 9 -36.06 8.68 11.72
N LYS A 10 -34.73 8.48 11.57
CA LYS A 10 -33.75 8.87 10.51
C LYS A 10 -32.53 7.90 10.47
N THR A 11 -31.63 8.18 9.53
CA THR A 11 -30.36 7.55 9.09
C THR A 11 -29.11 8.20 9.75
N GLN A 12 -27.89 7.61 9.73
CA GLN A 12 -27.05 7.36 8.54
C GLN A 12 -26.41 5.96 8.49
N ALA A 13 -26.19 5.47 7.27
CA ALA A 13 -25.46 4.26 6.94
C ALA A 13 -24.50 4.58 5.76
N ILE A 14 -23.35 3.92 5.72
CA ILE A 14 -22.38 4.06 4.62
C ILE A 14 -22.82 3.13 3.48
N ALA A 15 -23.02 3.69 2.28
CA ALA A 15 -23.34 2.91 1.08
C ALA A 15 -22.78 3.56 -0.20
N LYS A 16 -22.37 2.70 -1.13
CA LYS A 16 -21.68 3.02 -2.39
C LYS A 16 -22.59 3.70 -3.43
N GLY A 17 -22.01 4.51 -4.30
CA GLY A 17 -22.23 4.39 -5.75
C GLY A 17 -23.19 5.36 -6.48
N LEU A 18 -22.62 5.99 -7.52
CA LEU A 18 -23.22 6.36 -8.82
C LEU A 18 -24.21 7.55 -8.97
N LEU A 19 -23.82 8.42 -9.93
CA LEU A 19 -24.64 9.10 -10.96
C LEU A 19 -25.77 10.08 -10.56
N ALA A 20 -25.58 11.36 -10.91
CA ALA A 20 -26.53 12.20 -11.70
C ALA A 20 -25.88 13.59 -11.95
N ALA A 21 -25.66 14.04 -13.18
CA ALA A 21 -26.64 14.53 -14.17
C ALA A 21 -27.34 15.84 -13.74
N ALA A 22 -27.06 16.93 -14.47
CA ALA A 22 -27.41 18.31 -14.14
C ALA A 22 -28.80 18.77 -14.63
N VAL A 23 -29.36 19.81 -14.01
CA VAL A 23 -30.33 20.73 -14.64
C VAL A 23 -30.22 22.15 -14.05
N ILE A 24 -30.01 23.15 -14.91
CA ILE A 24 -30.52 24.53 -14.71
C ILE A 24 -31.27 24.93 -15.99
N THR A 25 -32.53 25.36 -15.84
CA THR A 25 -33.37 25.92 -16.92
C THR A 25 -33.09 27.42 -17.10
N GLY A 26 -33.04 28.04 -18.28
CA GLY A 26 -33.21 27.55 -19.66
C GLY A 26 -33.87 28.64 -20.54
N VAL A 27 -33.39 28.88 -21.77
CA VAL A 27 -34.08 29.65 -22.83
C VAL A 27 -33.73 29.01 -24.18
N GLY A 28 -34.69 28.90 -25.10
CA GLY A 28 -34.61 28.01 -26.26
C GLY A 28 -34.07 28.58 -27.57
N GLY A 29 -33.70 27.67 -28.48
CA GLY A 29 -33.32 27.91 -29.87
C GLY A 29 -32.86 26.58 -30.51
N VAL A 30 -33.39 26.21 -31.68
CA VAL A 30 -33.20 24.86 -32.26
C VAL A 30 -32.19 24.90 -33.41
N ALA A 31 -31.08 24.16 -33.34
CA ALA A 31 -30.34 23.64 -34.52
C ALA A 31 -29.17 22.70 -34.17
N GLN A 32 -29.14 21.54 -34.85
CA GLN A 32 -28.03 20.57 -35.03
C GLN A 32 -27.40 19.89 -33.79
N ALA A 33 -27.14 18.59 -33.93
CA ALA A 33 -26.41 17.81 -32.93
C ALA A 33 -24.92 18.14 -33.03
N GLN A 34 -24.38 18.76 -31.98
CA GLN A 34 -22.99 19.18 -31.89
C GLN A 34 -22.20 18.20 -31.01
N THR A 35 -21.10 17.67 -31.55
CA THR A 35 -20.10 16.91 -30.77
C THR A 35 -19.49 17.83 -29.72
N LEU A 36 -19.63 17.49 -28.43
CA LEU A 36 -19.15 18.33 -27.33
C LEU A 36 -17.67 18.11 -26.99
N LEU A 37 -17.12 16.93 -27.27
CA LEU A 37 -15.70 16.64 -27.07
C LEU A 37 -15.20 15.65 -28.14
N GLN A 38 -14.12 16.04 -28.80
CA GLN A 38 -13.34 15.21 -29.73
C GLN A 38 -11.89 15.67 -29.63
N GLN A 39 -11.04 14.88 -28.98
CA GLN A 39 -9.64 15.21 -28.68
C GLN A 39 -8.72 14.11 -29.22
N GLN A 40 -7.45 14.43 -29.51
CA GLN A 40 -6.42 13.46 -29.86
C GLN A 40 -5.14 13.71 -29.07
N GLY A 41 -4.56 12.63 -28.50
CA GLY A 41 -3.13 12.48 -28.16
C GLY A 41 -2.58 13.31 -26.99
N THR A 42 -1.77 12.79 -26.08
CA THR A 42 -1.27 11.41 -25.89
C THR A 42 -1.23 11.12 -24.39
N LEU A 43 -1.71 9.94 -24.01
CA LEU A 43 -1.29 9.27 -22.78
C LEU A 43 -0.61 7.98 -23.22
N ALA A 44 0.65 7.80 -22.83
CA ALA A 44 1.30 6.51 -22.97
C ALA A 44 1.01 5.73 -21.68
N PRO A 45 0.23 4.63 -21.72
CA PRO A 45 0.50 3.56 -20.79
C PRO A 45 1.88 3.00 -21.16
N MET A 46 2.75 2.81 -20.18
CA MET A 46 3.74 1.74 -20.27
C MET A 46 3.15 0.51 -19.56
N GLU A 47 1.97 0.10 -20.06
CA GLU A 47 1.43 -1.23 -19.81
C GLU A 47 1.98 -2.15 -20.91
N ASP A 48 2.83 -3.10 -20.54
CA ASP A 48 3.28 -4.17 -21.43
C ASP A 48 2.63 -5.49 -20.99
N ALA A 49 2.07 -6.22 -21.95
CA ALA A 49 1.33 -7.45 -21.70
C ALA A 49 2.10 -8.68 -22.18
N TYR A 50 2.38 -9.60 -21.26
CA TYR A 50 3.14 -10.82 -21.46
C TYR A 50 2.22 -12.04 -21.36
N MET A 51 2.12 -12.81 -22.44
CA MET A 51 1.25 -13.99 -22.51
C MET A 51 2.03 -15.25 -22.13
N PHE A 52 1.43 -16.12 -21.32
CA PHE A 52 1.96 -17.44 -21.01
C PHE A 52 0.84 -18.50 -20.96
N GLU A 53 1.18 -19.75 -21.25
CA GLU A 53 0.25 -20.88 -21.10
C GLU A 53 0.35 -21.44 -19.68
N GLY A 54 -0.80 -21.78 -19.08
CA GLY A 54 -0.89 -22.39 -17.76
C GLY A 54 -1.95 -23.50 -17.69
N GLU A 55 -1.79 -24.40 -16.74
CA GLU A 55 -2.75 -25.48 -16.47
C GLU A 55 -3.40 -25.32 -15.08
N THR A 56 -4.67 -25.72 -14.96
CA THR A 56 -5.41 -25.71 -13.67
C THR A 56 -4.62 -26.39 -12.56
N GLY A 57 -4.49 -25.73 -11.41
CA GLY A 57 -3.80 -26.27 -10.23
C GLY A 57 -2.28 -26.15 -10.28
N GLN A 58 -1.69 -25.56 -11.31
CA GLN A 58 -0.28 -25.13 -11.27
C GLN A 58 -0.16 -23.91 -10.34
N VAL A 59 0.78 -23.95 -9.41
CA VAL A 59 1.13 -22.78 -8.59
C VAL A 59 2.29 -22.05 -9.25
N MET A 60 2.07 -20.78 -9.60
CA MET A 60 2.98 -19.97 -10.40
C MET A 60 3.37 -18.70 -9.63
N THR A 61 4.63 -18.30 -9.78
CA THR A 61 5.13 -16.98 -9.37
C THR A 61 5.30 -16.11 -10.61
N ILE A 62 4.72 -14.93 -10.60
CA ILE A 62 4.90 -13.86 -11.58
C ILE A 62 5.53 -12.69 -10.84
N GLU A 63 6.72 -12.28 -11.26
CA GLU A 63 7.51 -11.28 -10.57
C GLU A 63 7.84 -10.12 -11.53
N LEU A 64 7.65 -8.89 -11.07
CA LEU A 64 7.96 -7.67 -11.79
C LEU A 64 8.94 -6.84 -10.93
N LYS A 65 10.10 -6.52 -11.49
CA LYS A 65 11.17 -5.79 -10.80
C LYS A 65 11.62 -4.54 -11.54
N SER A 66 11.79 -3.43 -10.82
CA SER A 66 12.46 -2.23 -11.31
C SER A 66 13.23 -1.51 -10.20
N GLU A 67 14.36 -0.90 -10.57
CA GLU A 67 15.11 0.04 -9.74
C GLU A 67 14.79 1.51 -10.09
N GLU A 68 13.95 1.73 -11.12
CA GLU A 68 13.66 3.05 -11.69
C GLU A 68 12.25 3.57 -11.34
N PHE A 69 11.30 2.69 -11.02
CA PHE A 69 9.92 3.05 -10.70
C PHE A 69 9.25 2.04 -9.75
N ASP A 70 8.18 2.49 -9.09
CA ASP A 70 7.30 1.69 -8.25
C ASP A 70 6.38 0.83 -9.11
N THR A 71 6.52 -0.49 -9.03
CA THR A 71 5.93 -1.42 -10.01
C THR A 71 4.47 -1.74 -9.71
N MET A 72 3.71 -2.14 -10.74
CA MET A 72 2.36 -2.65 -10.59
C MET A 72 2.14 -3.80 -11.56
N LEU A 73 1.66 -4.93 -11.05
CA LEU A 73 1.47 -6.17 -11.80
C LEU A 73 0.02 -6.62 -11.73
N MET A 74 -0.58 -6.92 -12.88
CA MET A 74 -1.95 -7.42 -12.98
C MET A 74 -1.98 -8.75 -13.76
N LEU A 75 -2.63 -9.77 -13.21
CA LEU A 75 -2.87 -11.04 -13.88
C LEU A 75 -4.30 -11.10 -14.42
N ARG A 76 -4.44 -11.41 -15.72
CA ARG A 76 -5.72 -11.70 -16.37
C ARG A 76 -5.81 -13.15 -16.81
N GLY A 77 -7.01 -13.72 -16.68
CA GLY A 77 -7.30 -15.10 -17.06
C GLY A 77 -7.45 -15.32 -18.57
N PRO A 78 -7.59 -16.59 -19.01
CA PRO A 78 -7.92 -16.96 -20.38
C PRO A 78 -9.23 -16.36 -20.92
N ASP A 79 -10.18 -16.01 -20.05
CA ASP A 79 -11.39 -15.26 -20.40
C ASP A 79 -11.15 -13.75 -20.63
N GLY A 80 -9.99 -13.24 -20.23
CA GLY A 80 -9.59 -11.84 -20.31
C GLY A 80 -9.93 -10.99 -19.09
N GLU A 81 -10.60 -11.56 -18.09
CA GLU A 81 -10.96 -10.86 -16.85
C GLU A 81 -9.76 -10.78 -15.88
N VAL A 82 -9.77 -9.79 -14.99
CA VAL A 82 -8.71 -9.61 -13.98
C VAL A 82 -8.92 -10.62 -12.86
N ILE A 83 -7.89 -11.42 -12.58
CA ILE A 83 -7.87 -12.38 -11.47
C ILE A 83 -7.37 -11.72 -10.20
N THR A 84 -6.21 -11.05 -10.28
CA THR A 84 -5.60 -10.35 -9.16
C THR A 84 -4.58 -9.31 -9.65
N SER A 85 -4.13 -8.45 -8.73
CA SER A 85 -3.06 -7.49 -8.96
C SER A 85 -2.25 -7.28 -7.67
N ASN A 86 -1.02 -6.83 -7.81
CA ASN A 86 -0.12 -6.53 -6.71
C ASN A 86 0.80 -5.37 -7.13
N ASP A 87 1.06 -4.44 -6.22
CA ASP A 87 1.98 -3.30 -6.35
C ASP A 87 3.26 -3.56 -5.52
N ASP A 88 3.14 -3.90 -4.23
CA ASP A 88 4.27 -4.18 -3.35
C ASP A 88 4.40 -5.66 -2.90
N TYR A 89 5.62 -6.13 -2.66
CA TYR A 89 5.83 -7.48 -2.12
C TYR A 89 7.06 -7.56 -1.21
N GLY A 90 6.91 -8.28 -0.09
CA GLY A 90 8.00 -8.55 0.85
C GLY A 90 8.64 -7.30 1.48
N GLY A 91 7.91 -6.18 1.56
CA GLY A 91 8.46 -4.89 2.00
C GLY A 91 9.29 -4.17 0.92
N THR A 92 9.09 -4.49 -0.36
CA THR A 92 9.75 -3.86 -1.51
C THR A 92 8.71 -3.32 -2.51
N LEU A 93 9.11 -2.31 -3.30
CA LEU A 93 8.31 -1.73 -4.40
C LEU A 93 8.25 -2.61 -5.67
N ASN A 94 8.67 -3.88 -5.55
CA ASN A 94 8.64 -4.86 -6.63
C ASN A 94 7.43 -5.76 -6.46
N SER A 95 6.54 -5.81 -7.46
CA SER A 95 5.33 -6.60 -7.40
C SER A 95 5.60 -8.09 -7.62
N THR A 96 4.96 -8.95 -6.84
CA THR A 96 4.95 -10.40 -7.04
C THR A 96 3.56 -10.98 -6.83
N ILE A 97 3.09 -11.78 -7.78
CA ILE A 97 1.87 -12.59 -7.65
C ILE A 97 2.29 -14.06 -7.55
N VAL A 98 1.97 -14.70 -6.42
CA VAL A 98 2.02 -16.16 -6.26
C VAL A 98 0.59 -16.68 -6.29
N ILE A 99 0.25 -17.60 -7.20
CA ILE A 99 -1.14 -18.02 -7.43
C ILE A 99 -1.27 -19.45 -7.94
N GLU A 100 -2.25 -20.20 -7.41
CA GLU A 100 -2.75 -21.44 -8.02
C GLU A 100 -3.70 -21.10 -9.18
N LEU A 101 -3.34 -21.49 -10.40
CA LEU A 101 -4.10 -21.14 -11.60
C LEU A 101 -5.49 -21.81 -11.60
N PRO A 102 -6.59 -21.03 -11.66
CA PRO A 102 -7.95 -21.57 -11.51
C PRO A 102 -8.47 -22.35 -12.73
N GLU A 103 -7.88 -22.16 -13.91
CA GLU A 103 -8.27 -22.84 -15.15
C GLU A 103 -7.06 -23.08 -16.07
N SER A 104 -7.25 -23.78 -17.19
CA SER A 104 -6.19 -24.02 -18.18
C SER A 104 -6.37 -23.11 -19.38
N GLY A 105 -5.30 -22.44 -19.82
CA GLY A 105 -5.29 -21.62 -21.03
C GLY A 105 -4.19 -20.56 -21.04
N THR A 106 -4.32 -19.60 -21.95
CA THR A 106 -3.39 -18.49 -22.11
C THR A 106 -3.70 -17.35 -21.13
N TYR A 107 -2.82 -17.10 -20.16
CA TYR A 107 -2.89 -16.00 -19.21
C TYR A 107 -2.17 -14.76 -19.75
N SER A 108 -2.51 -13.58 -19.20
CA SER A 108 -1.82 -12.31 -19.49
C SER A 108 -1.32 -11.66 -18.21
N ALA A 109 0.00 -11.55 -18.06
CA ALA A 109 0.64 -10.73 -17.04
C ALA A 109 0.88 -9.33 -17.62
N VAL A 110 0.22 -8.32 -17.05
CA VAL A 110 0.34 -6.92 -17.45
C VAL A 110 1.25 -6.22 -16.46
N ALA A 111 2.41 -5.78 -16.93
CA ALA A 111 3.35 -4.97 -16.17
C ALA A 111 3.04 -3.48 -16.38
N SER A 112 2.98 -2.73 -15.29
CA SER A 112 2.77 -1.28 -15.29
C SER A 112 3.47 -0.64 -14.08
N SER A 113 3.13 0.62 -13.78
CA SER A 113 3.74 1.46 -12.74
C SER A 113 2.66 2.08 -11.88
N PHE A 114 2.84 2.06 -10.56
CA PHE A 114 1.88 2.62 -9.60
C PHE A 114 1.79 4.16 -9.72
N GLY A 115 2.94 4.82 -9.84
CA GLY A 115 3.04 6.29 -9.96
C GLY A 115 2.81 6.84 -11.37
N GLY A 116 2.84 5.99 -12.41
CA GLY A 116 2.79 6.39 -13.82
C GLY A 116 4.14 6.80 -14.40
N ASP A 117 5.22 6.76 -13.61
CA ASP A 117 6.60 6.79 -14.09
C ASP A 117 6.95 5.52 -14.88
N GLY A 118 8.05 5.54 -15.65
CA GLY A 118 8.50 4.37 -16.40
C GLY A 118 10.01 4.35 -16.61
N GLY A 119 10.56 3.15 -16.72
CA GLY A 119 12.00 2.90 -16.83
C GLY A 119 12.28 1.46 -17.24
N SER A 120 13.51 0.99 -17.05
CA SER A 120 13.85 -0.43 -17.26
C SER A 120 13.18 -1.31 -16.21
N TYR A 121 12.70 -2.47 -16.62
CA TYR A 121 12.17 -3.49 -15.70
C TYR A 121 12.50 -4.90 -16.19
N GLN A 122 12.33 -5.88 -15.30
CA GLN A 122 12.36 -7.30 -15.60
C GLN A 122 11.04 -7.93 -15.17
N ILE A 123 10.45 -8.76 -16.04
CA ILE A 123 9.35 -9.66 -15.68
C ILE A 123 9.79 -11.12 -15.81
N GLU A 124 9.41 -11.95 -14.85
CA GLU A 124 9.61 -13.41 -14.89
C GLU A 124 8.31 -14.14 -14.53
N VAL A 125 8.02 -15.23 -15.25
CA VAL A 125 6.94 -16.17 -14.94
C VAL A 125 7.56 -17.54 -14.76
N ARG A 126 7.37 -18.16 -13.59
CA ARG A 126 7.98 -19.44 -13.20
C ARG A 126 7.03 -20.26 -12.32
N PRO A 127 7.18 -21.60 -12.24
CA PRO A 127 6.52 -22.38 -11.19
C PRO A 127 6.97 -21.88 -9.80
N ALA A 128 6.03 -21.75 -8.86
CA ALA A 128 6.32 -21.26 -7.54
C ALA A 128 7.14 -22.28 -6.73
N SER A 129 8.24 -21.83 -6.13
CA SER A 129 9.02 -22.60 -5.16
C SER A 129 8.22 -22.87 -3.88
N GLU A 130 8.61 -23.90 -3.13
CA GLU A 130 7.99 -24.21 -1.83
C GLU A 130 8.05 -23.01 -0.87
N TYR A 131 9.18 -22.28 -0.87
CA TYR A 131 9.34 -21.06 -0.09
C TYR A 131 8.32 -19.98 -0.47
N GLU A 132 8.17 -19.65 -1.75
CA GLU A 132 7.23 -18.62 -2.24
C GLU A 132 5.77 -18.98 -1.89
N GLN A 133 5.40 -20.26 -2.01
CA GLN A 133 4.06 -20.74 -1.65
C GLN A 133 3.78 -20.60 -0.15
N VAL A 134 4.75 -20.98 0.70
CA VAL A 134 4.61 -20.89 2.16
C VAL A 134 4.63 -19.42 2.62
N PHE A 135 5.52 -18.59 2.06
CA PHE A 135 5.55 -17.15 2.34
C PHE A 135 4.25 -16.45 1.96
N SER A 136 3.75 -16.66 0.74
CA SER A 136 2.50 -16.04 0.28
C SER A 136 1.33 -16.42 1.18
N ARG A 137 1.26 -17.70 1.57
CA ARG A 137 0.23 -18.17 2.51
C ARG A 137 0.34 -17.50 3.88
N ALA A 138 1.55 -17.29 4.41
CA ALA A 138 1.76 -16.59 5.67
C ALA A 138 1.26 -15.13 5.60
N TYR A 139 1.53 -14.47 4.47
CA TYR A 139 1.05 -13.11 4.21
C TYR A 139 -0.49 -13.04 4.11
N ASP A 140 -1.13 -13.96 3.38
CA ASP A 140 -2.60 -14.04 3.31
C ASP A 140 -3.25 -14.29 4.69
N LEU A 141 -2.60 -15.08 5.55
CA LEU A 141 -3.02 -15.31 6.93
C LEU A 141 -2.90 -14.02 7.78
N SER A 142 -1.82 -13.25 7.62
CA SER A 142 -1.70 -11.92 8.24
C SER A 142 -2.81 -10.97 7.81
N LEU A 143 -3.10 -10.90 6.50
CA LEU A 143 -4.16 -10.03 5.95
C LEU A 143 -5.57 -10.41 6.41
N SER A 144 -5.79 -11.69 6.72
CA SER A 144 -7.05 -12.20 7.27
C SER A 144 -7.14 -12.15 8.80
N GLU A 145 -6.16 -11.52 9.46
CA GLU A 145 -5.98 -11.44 10.93
C GLU A 145 -5.81 -12.80 11.63
N ASP A 146 -5.49 -13.87 10.88
CA ASP A 146 -5.18 -15.20 11.43
C ASP A 146 -3.70 -15.28 11.84
N PHE A 147 -3.35 -14.46 12.85
CA PHE A 147 -1.97 -14.22 13.21
C PHE A 147 -1.25 -15.43 13.81
N ASP A 148 -1.97 -16.38 14.41
CA ASP A 148 -1.37 -17.61 14.94
C ASP A 148 -0.87 -18.50 13.80
N ASP A 149 -1.75 -18.87 12.86
CA ASP A 149 -1.38 -19.65 11.68
C ASP A 149 -0.37 -18.89 10.79
N SER A 150 -0.47 -17.57 10.70
CA SER A 150 0.53 -16.72 10.02
C SER A 150 1.93 -16.86 10.63
N ILE A 151 2.08 -16.70 11.94
CA ILE A 151 3.37 -16.81 12.63
C ILE A 151 3.97 -18.21 12.46
N GLU A 152 3.15 -19.27 12.56
CA GLU A 152 3.60 -20.65 12.29
C GLU A 152 4.04 -20.83 10.84
N THR A 153 3.30 -20.27 9.88
CA THR A 153 3.64 -20.38 8.45
C THR A 153 4.90 -19.57 8.10
N TYR A 154 5.13 -18.40 8.69
CA TYR A 154 6.40 -17.67 8.55
C TYR A 154 7.59 -18.41 9.18
N ASN A 155 7.39 -19.17 10.27
CA ASN A 155 8.45 -20.03 10.79
C ASN A 155 8.85 -21.09 9.74
N ALA A 156 7.88 -21.73 9.08
CA ALA A 156 8.14 -22.68 8.01
C ALA A 156 8.80 -22.03 6.78
N ALA A 157 8.43 -20.81 6.42
CA ALA A 157 9.10 -20.05 5.36
C ALA A 157 10.59 -19.81 5.70
N ILE A 158 10.88 -19.43 6.94
CA ILE A 158 12.26 -19.21 7.43
C ILE A 158 13.07 -20.51 7.50
N GLU A 159 12.44 -21.65 7.79
CA GLU A 159 13.10 -22.97 7.72
C GLU A 159 13.49 -23.38 6.29
N LEU A 160 12.73 -22.91 5.28
CA LEU A 160 13.03 -23.12 3.86
C LEU A 160 14.07 -22.12 3.32
N ASN A 161 14.07 -20.87 3.80
CA ASN A 161 15.05 -19.83 3.45
C ASN A 161 15.27 -18.85 4.63
N ASP A 162 16.37 -19.01 5.36
CA ASP A 162 16.73 -18.17 6.52
C ASP A 162 17.49 -16.88 6.16
N THR A 163 17.62 -16.61 4.84
CA THR A 163 18.37 -15.47 4.29
C THR A 163 17.50 -14.36 3.73
N ASP A 164 16.19 -14.56 3.63
CA ASP A 164 15.24 -13.52 3.19
C ASP A 164 14.79 -12.65 4.37
N PRO A 165 15.10 -11.34 4.40
CA PRO A 165 14.66 -10.45 5.46
C PRO A 165 13.13 -10.30 5.52
N ALA A 166 12.41 -10.44 4.40
CA ALA A 166 10.96 -10.23 4.34
C ALA A 166 10.20 -11.22 5.22
N ALA A 167 10.69 -12.46 5.36
CA ALA A 167 10.03 -13.49 6.16
C ALA A 167 10.11 -13.18 7.67
N TYR A 168 11.18 -12.52 8.11
CA TYR A 168 11.30 -12.02 9.48
C TYR A 168 10.41 -10.79 9.70
N LEU A 169 10.34 -9.86 8.73
CA LEU A 169 9.49 -8.68 8.82
C LEU A 169 7.99 -9.04 8.89
N GLY A 170 7.51 -9.90 7.98
CA GLY A 170 6.12 -10.37 8.01
C GLY A 170 5.76 -11.12 9.30
N ARG A 171 6.70 -11.89 9.87
CA ARG A 171 6.53 -12.51 11.20
C ARG A 171 6.47 -11.49 12.33
N ALA A 172 7.29 -10.44 12.28
CA ALA A 172 7.26 -9.35 13.25
C ALA A 172 5.91 -8.62 13.21
N GLU A 173 5.43 -8.29 12.01
CA GLU A 173 4.12 -7.66 11.78
C GLU A 173 2.97 -8.54 12.30
N ALA A 174 2.98 -9.85 12.02
CA ALA A 174 1.99 -10.78 12.55
C ALA A 174 2.02 -10.85 14.10
N ARG A 175 3.20 -10.83 14.72
CA ARG A 175 3.37 -10.75 16.18
C ARG A 175 2.82 -9.45 16.77
N ILE A 176 3.05 -8.32 16.11
CA ILE A 176 2.50 -7.01 16.49
C ILE A 176 0.96 -7.02 16.37
N GLY A 177 0.43 -7.52 15.25
CA GLY A 177 -0.99 -7.65 14.98
C GLY A 177 -1.69 -8.51 16.03
N LYS A 178 -1.17 -9.70 16.33
CA LYS A 178 -1.64 -10.57 17.41
C LYS A 178 -1.71 -9.85 18.75
N ALA A 179 -0.61 -9.22 19.16
CA ALA A 179 -0.52 -8.55 20.45
C ALA A 179 -1.53 -7.41 20.59
N TYR A 180 -1.76 -6.62 19.53
CA TYR A 180 -2.80 -5.58 19.54
C TYR A 180 -4.22 -6.15 19.54
N ARG A 181 -4.48 -7.27 18.86
CA ARG A 181 -5.78 -7.94 18.93
C ARG A 181 -6.09 -8.44 20.34
N GLU A 182 -5.13 -9.10 20.98
CA GLU A 182 -5.27 -9.57 22.36
C GLU A 182 -5.46 -8.39 23.34
N ALA A 183 -4.68 -7.32 23.22
CA ALA A 183 -4.82 -6.12 24.05
C ALA A 183 -6.16 -5.38 23.84
N SER A 184 -6.65 -5.32 22.59
CA SER A 184 -7.94 -4.72 22.24
C SER A 184 -9.12 -5.53 22.82
N ILE A 185 -9.02 -6.86 22.82
CA ILE A 185 -9.99 -7.75 23.49
C ILE A 185 -10.02 -7.52 25.01
N VAL A 186 -8.88 -7.14 25.61
CA VAL A 186 -8.77 -6.78 27.04
C VAL A 186 -9.31 -5.36 27.34
N GLY A 187 -9.71 -4.61 26.31
CA GLY A 187 -10.41 -3.33 26.46
C GLY A 187 -9.51 -2.10 26.57
N SER A 188 -8.21 -2.25 26.31
CA SER A 188 -7.27 -1.13 26.20
C SER A 188 -7.20 -0.62 24.76
N ILE A 189 -7.35 0.69 24.58
CA ILE A 189 -7.49 1.31 23.25
C ILE A 189 -6.20 2.05 22.86
N GLY A 190 -5.40 1.44 21.97
CA GLY A 190 -4.54 2.16 21.02
C GLY A 190 -3.33 2.96 21.54
N SER A 191 -3.03 2.99 22.84
CA SER A 191 -1.87 3.71 23.39
C SER A 191 -0.95 2.89 24.30
N ASP A 192 -1.31 1.64 24.59
CA ASP A 192 -0.51 0.80 25.47
C ASP A 192 0.69 0.21 24.72
N PRO A 193 1.89 0.15 25.34
CA PRO A 193 3.04 -0.51 24.75
C PRO A 193 2.75 -2.01 24.59
N LEU A 194 3.40 -2.64 23.61
CA LEU A 194 3.28 -4.09 23.41
C LEU A 194 3.66 -4.86 24.68
N PRO A 195 3.01 -6.02 24.94
CA PRO A 195 3.44 -6.93 26.01
C PRO A 195 4.92 -7.26 25.86
N SER A 196 5.68 -7.31 26.97
CA SER A 196 7.13 -7.50 26.94
C SER A 196 7.59 -8.79 26.24
N GLU A 197 6.76 -9.84 26.28
CA GLU A 197 6.98 -11.11 25.58
C GLU A 197 6.87 -10.97 24.05
N ALA A 198 5.97 -10.11 23.57
CA ALA A 198 5.88 -9.77 22.14
C ALA A 198 7.06 -8.88 21.71
N VAL A 199 7.46 -7.91 22.54
CA VAL A 199 8.60 -7.01 22.28
C VAL A 199 9.89 -7.79 21.98
N GLU A 200 10.26 -8.77 22.81
CA GLU A 200 11.49 -9.56 22.61
C GLU A 200 11.48 -10.27 21.24
N SER A 201 10.35 -10.86 20.86
CA SER A 201 10.19 -11.60 19.61
C SER A 201 10.20 -10.69 18.37
N VAL A 202 9.55 -9.52 18.45
CA VAL A 202 9.52 -8.50 17.38
C VAL A 202 10.91 -7.89 17.17
N VAL A 203 11.60 -7.54 18.26
CA VAL A 203 12.97 -7.00 18.23
C VAL A 203 13.95 -8.01 17.61
N ALA A 204 13.84 -9.30 17.96
CA ALA A 204 14.68 -10.34 17.39
C ALA A 204 14.51 -10.47 15.85
N ASP A 205 13.27 -10.38 15.34
CA ASP A 205 12.98 -10.42 13.91
C ASP A 205 13.54 -9.19 13.18
N PHE A 206 13.33 -7.98 13.71
CA PHE A 206 13.86 -6.74 13.13
C PHE A 206 15.39 -6.71 13.08
N LEU A 207 16.07 -7.15 14.14
CA LEU A 207 17.53 -7.20 14.16
C LEU A 207 18.08 -8.23 13.16
N LYS A 208 17.43 -9.40 13.03
CA LYS A 208 17.82 -10.43 12.05
C LYS A 208 17.57 -9.97 10.61
N ALA A 209 16.44 -9.31 10.34
CA ALA A 209 16.18 -8.67 9.04
C ALA A 209 17.21 -7.58 8.73
N ALA A 210 17.53 -6.71 9.69
CA ALA A 210 18.56 -5.68 9.54
C ALA A 210 19.93 -6.26 9.19
N ASP A 211 20.34 -7.34 9.86
CA ASP A 211 21.63 -7.98 9.60
C ASP A 211 21.68 -8.65 8.22
N LEU A 212 20.55 -9.17 7.71
CA LEU A 212 20.45 -9.69 6.34
C LEU A 212 20.51 -8.57 5.29
N LEU A 213 19.81 -7.46 5.52
CA LEU A 213 19.86 -6.27 4.65
C LEU A 213 21.26 -5.66 4.61
N GLU A 214 21.95 -5.56 5.75
CA GLU A 214 23.35 -5.11 5.83
C GLU A 214 24.28 -6.00 5.01
N GLN A 215 24.11 -7.33 5.09
CA GLN A 215 24.87 -8.30 4.30
C GLN A 215 24.59 -8.18 2.78
N ALA A 216 23.38 -7.77 2.40
CA ALA A 216 23.01 -7.42 1.03
C ALA A 216 23.48 -6.01 0.59
N GLY A 217 24.17 -5.26 1.47
CA GLY A 217 24.64 -3.89 1.19
C GLY A 217 23.59 -2.79 1.39
N GLN A 218 22.40 -3.12 1.90
CA GLN A 218 21.29 -2.20 2.14
C GLN A 218 21.37 -1.59 3.56
N SER A 219 22.45 -0.84 3.83
CA SER A 219 22.73 -0.28 5.15
C SER A 219 21.69 0.73 5.65
N GLY A 220 21.04 1.49 4.75
CA GLY A 220 19.97 2.44 5.09
C GLY A 220 18.74 1.74 5.71
N PRO A 221 18.08 0.82 4.98
CA PRO A 221 17.01 -0.03 5.53
C PRO A 221 17.43 -0.79 6.79
N ALA A 222 18.65 -1.33 6.83
CA ALA A 222 19.19 -2.02 8.00
C ALA A 222 19.30 -1.11 9.23
N GLN A 223 19.74 0.15 9.06
CA GLN A 223 19.75 1.13 10.15
C GLN A 223 18.33 1.45 10.63
N SER A 224 17.38 1.69 9.72
CA SER A 224 15.99 1.99 10.07
C SER A 224 15.34 0.89 10.91
N LEU A 225 15.55 -0.39 10.57
CA LEU A 225 15.05 -1.51 11.38
C LEU A 225 15.69 -1.59 12.77
N ARG A 226 16.97 -1.24 12.91
CA ARG A 226 17.64 -1.17 14.22
C ARG A 226 17.09 -0.03 15.08
N GLU A 227 16.74 1.11 14.48
CA GLU A 227 16.07 2.23 15.16
C GLU A 227 14.64 1.85 15.59
N GLN A 228 13.89 1.13 14.74
CA GLN A 228 12.58 0.58 15.10
C GLN A 228 12.68 -0.44 16.24
N ALA A 229 13.70 -1.30 16.24
CA ALA A 229 13.96 -2.23 17.35
C ALA A 229 14.26 -1.49 18.68
N GLN A 230 15.03 -0.39 18.65
CA GLN A 230 15.27 0.46 19.83
C GLN A 230 13.98 1.10 20.36
N TYR A 231 13.11 1.57 19.46
CA TYR A 231 11.79 2.11 19.83
C TYR A 231 10.96 1.09 20.62
N PHE A 232 10.91 -0.16 20.17
CA PHE A 232 10.20 -1.24 20.89
C PHE A 232 10.82 -1.59 22.25
N LEU A 233 12.14 -1.42 22.43
CA LEU A 233 12.81 -1.59 23.73
C LEU A 233 12.58 -0.41 24.69
N GLY A 234 12.03 0.72 24.22
CA GLY A 234 11.82 1.92 25.02
C GLY A 234 13.11 2.69 25.35
N GLU A 235 14.23 2.39 24.66
CA GLU A 235 15.42 3.21 24.72
C GLU A 235 15.27 4.40 23.75
N PRO A 236 15.50 5.66 24.19
CA PRO A 236 15.43 6.79 23.29
C PRO A 236 16.52 6.67 22.23
N PRO A 237 16.27 7.10 20.97
CA PRO A 237 17.29 7.07 19.93
C PRO A 237 18.52 7.84 20.38
N ALA A 238 19.71 7.31 20.05
CA ALA A 238 20.97 7.94 20.41
C ALA A 238 21.07 9.32 19.75
N THR A 239 20.74 10.38 20.50
CA THR A 239 20.78 11.74 19.98
C THR A 239 22.23 12.17 19.78
N ASP A 240 22.71 12.09 18.54
CA ASP A 240 23.63 13.13 18.09
C ASP A 240 22.93 14.47 18.29
N PRO A 241 23.54 15.43 19.01
CA PRO A 241 22.86 16.66 19.35
C PRO A 241 22.57 17.45 18.08
N MET A 242 21.28 17.64 17.77
CA MET A 242 20.85 18.57 16.73
C MET A 242 21.56 19.92 16.96
N PRO A 243 22.10 20.57 15.91
CA PRO A 243 22.74 21.87 16.05
C PRO A 243 21.73 22.84 16.68
N ALA A 244 22.11 23.45 17.80
CA ALA A 244 21.22 24.30 18.57
C ALA A 244 20.63 25.39 17.68
N SER A 245 19.28 25.48 17.65
CA SER A 245 18.58 26.58 17.01
C SER A 245 19.12 27.92 17.52
N PRO A 246 19.30 28.93 16.66
CA PRO A 246 19.80 30.23 17.08
C PRO A 246 18.85 30.86 18.11
N ASP A 247 19.43 31.39 19.17
CA ASP A 247 18.74 31.95 20.34
C ASP A 247 17.89 33.17 19.92
N VAL A 248 16.56 33.05 19.99
CA VAL A 248 15.61 34.14 19.69
C VAL A 248 15.11 34.72 21.01
N ALA A 249 15.43 36.00 21.24
CA ALA A 249 15.02 36.73 22.44
C ALA A 249 13.48 36.80 22.57
N PRO A 250 12.95 36.88 23.81
CA PRO A 250 11.51 36.92 24.02
C PRO A 250 10.94 38.27 23.60
N GLU A 251 10.10 38.28 22.57
CA GLU A 251 9.34 39.47 22.18
C GLU A 251 7.93 39.42 22.79
N ASP A 252 7.62 40.46 23.57
CA ASP A 252 6.34 40.64 24.28
C ASP A 252 5.31 41.31 23.35
N THR A 253 4.03 41.17 23.69
CA THR A 253 2.83 41.68 23.01
C THR A 253 2.45 41.00 21.69
N ALA A 254 1.40 40.18 21.76
CA ALA A 254 0.74 39.63 20.58
C ALA A 254 -0.02 40.74 19.80
N PRO A 255 0.19 40.87 18.47
CA PRO A 255 -0.76 41.55 17.61
C PRO A 255 -1.98 40.63 17.37
N ASP A 256 -3.18 41.22 17.29
CA ASP A 256 -4.42 40.48 17.03
C ASP A 256 -4.31 39.59 15.77
N LEU A 257 -4.52 38.29 15.96
CA LEU A 257 -4.62 37.35 14.84
C LEU A 257 -5.88 37.66 14.03
N ILE A 258 -5.70 38.32 12.89
CA ILE A 258 -6.73 38.41 11.86
C ILE A 258 -7.08 36.96 11.45
N PRO A 259 -8.35 36.54 11.53
CA PRO A 259 -8.72 35.16 11.25
C PRO A 259 -8.44 34.82 9.79
N ILE A 260 -7.60 33.83 9.56
CA ILE A 260 -7.38 33.25 8.23
C ILE A 260 -8.70 32.57 7.83
N PRO A 261 -9.29 32.90 6.67
CA PRO A 261 -10.55 32.31 6.25
C PRO A 261 -10.39 30.81 5.99
N VAL A 262 -11.35 30.04 6.50
CA VAL A 262 -11.43 28.58 6.31
C VAL A 262 -12.21 28.31 5.02
N GLU A 263 -11.57 27.69 4.03
CA GLU A 263 -12.26 27.02 2.91
C GLU A 263 -13.06 25.82 3.48
N PRO A 264 -14.30 25.57 3.04
CA PRO A 264 -15.26 24.72 3.76
C PRO A 264 -14.96 23.20 3.74
N ASP A 265 -13.85 22.75 3.15
CA ASP A 265 -13.38 21.36 3.09
C ASP A 265 -12.00 21.12 3.74
N GLY A 266 -11.30 22.16 4.21
CA GLY A 266 -10.25 22.04 5.23
C GLY A 266 -8.89 21.49 4.80
N GLY A 267 -8.49 21.63 3.53
CA GLY A 267 -7.14 21.29 3.07
C GLY A 267 -6.04 22.26 3.52
N ILE A 268 -4.82 21.76 3.73
CA ILE A 268 -3.60 22.59 3.91
C ILE A 268 -2.91 22.70 2.55
N GLY A 269 -2.64 23.93 2.11
CA GLY A 269 -2.25 24.22 0.73
C GLY A 269 -0.85 23.73 0.31
N ASP A 270 -0.77 23.33 -0.96
CA ASP A 270 0.46 23.13 -1.71
C ASP A 270 1.12 24.48 -2.03
N GLY A 271 2.35 24.68 -1.53
CA GLY A 271 3.08 25.95 -1.61
C GLY A 271 3.62 26.32 -3.00
N ALA A 272 2.89 26.02 -4.09
CA ALA A 272 3.30 26.33 -5.45
C ALA A 272 3.14 27.83 -5.74
N THR A 273 4.26 28.52 -5.99
CA THR A 273 4.23 29.90 -6.49
C THR A 273 3.92 29.87 -8.00
N PRO A 274 2.93 30.61 -8.51
CA PRO A 274 2.61 30.63 -9.94
C PRO A 274 3.80 31.09 -10.80
N LEU A 275 4.00 30.42 -11.94
CA LEU A 275 4.92 30.89 -12.97
C LEU A 275 4.39 32.21 -13.59
N PRO A 276 5.27 33.16 -13.96
CA PRO A 276 4.84 34.45 -14.50
C PRO A 276 4.18 34.30 -15.87
N GLU A 277 3.15 35.11 -16.11
CA GLU A 277 2.42 35.15 -17.39
C GLU A 277 3.35 35.51 -18.55
N ALA A 278 3.26 34.75 -19.64
CA ALA A 278 3.83 35.17 -20.92
C ALA A 278 2.88 36.19 -21.57
N THR A 279 3.36 37.42 -21.74
CA THR A 279 2.69 38.44 -22.57
C THR A 279 2.83 38.11 -24.05
N ASP A 280 1.79 38.38 -24.84
CA ASP A 280 1.79 38.34 -26.33
C ASP A 280 2.98 39.07 -26.98
#